data_AF-A0A0R2S4K9-F1
#
_entry.id   AF-A0A0R2S4K9-F1
#
_cell.length_a   1.000
_cell.length_b   1.000
_cell.length_c   1.000
_cell.angle_alpha   90.00
_cell.angle_beta   90.00
_cell.angle_gamma   90.00
#
_symmetry.space_group_name_H-M   'P 1'
#
loop_
_entity.id
_entity.type
_entity.pdbx_description
1 polymer ?
#
loop_
_entity_poly.entity_id
_entity_poly.type
_entity_poly.pdbx_seq_one_letter_code
_entity_poly.pdbx_strand_id
1 'polypeptide(L)'
;MLNAGGTFRTSRRFAFVFEVWLLDPMMMSHNVPDFQLMGGPGIRYFRKINRVTAKNGAGAKTFDFQLMHFPGTDGPTFYPMFGASQKF
;
A
#
# COMPACT_ATOMS: atom_id res chain seq x y z
N MET A 1 1.55 -16.57 -7.08
CA MET A 1 1.10 -15.35 -6.37
C MET A 1 0.62 -14.32 -7.39
N LEU A 2 -0.63 -13.88 -7.28
CA LEU A 2 -1.18 -12.81 -8.11
C LEU A 2 -1.33 -11.56 -7.23
N ASN A 3 -0.80 -10.42 -7.67
CA ASN A 3 -1.04 -9.13 -7.04
C ASN A 3 -1.94 -8.28 -7.92
N ALA A 4 -2.97 -7.70 -7.33
CA ALA A 4 -3.83 -6.72 -7.96
C ALA A 4 -3.95 -5.51 -7.04
N GLY A 5 -3.65 -4.34 -7.55
CA GLY A 5 -3.75 -3.10 -6.81
C GLY A 5 -4.32 -1.98 -7.67
N GLY A 6 -5.07 -1.09 -7.03
CA GLY A 6 -5.66 0.08 -7.65
C GLY A 6 -5.28 1.34 -6.90
N THR A 7 -5.09 2.44 -7.63
CA THR A 7 -4.99 3.77 -7.02
C THR A 7 -5.94 4.73 -7.70
N PHE A 8 -6.69 5.47 -6.90
CA PHE A 8 -7.61 6.49 -7.36
C PHE A 8 -7.15 7.86 -6.85
N ARG A 9 -6.76 8.75 -7.78
CA ARG A 9 -6.37 10.12 -7.44
C ARG A 9 -7.60 10.99 -7.24
N THR A 10 -7.91 11.30 -5.99
CA THR A 10 -8.98 12.24 -5.64
C THR A 10 -8.53 13.69 -5.81
N SER A 11 -7.24 14.00 -5.63
CA SER A 11 -6.71 15.36 -5.71
C SER A 11 -5.24 15.40 -6.14
N ARG A 12 -4.69 16.61 -6.38
CA ARG A 12 -3.25 16.85 -6.60
C ARG A 12 -2.39 16.40 -5.41
N ARG A 13 -2.97 16.31 -4.21
CA ARG A 13 -2.27 15.95 -2.97
C ARG A 13 -2.72 14.64 -2.35
N PHE A 14 -3.81 14.02 -2.79
CA PHE A 14 -4.37 12.83 -2.14
C PHE A 14 -4.78 11.78 -3.17
N ALA A 15 -4.49 10.51 -2.85
CA ALA A 15 -4.99 9.35 -3.57
C ALA A 15 -5.46 8.28 -2.57
N PHE A 16 -6.53 7.57 -2.93
CA PHE A 16 -6.85 6.29 -2.31
C PHE A 16 -6.03 5.20 -2.99
N VAL A 17 -5.56 4.25 -2.20
CA VAL A 17 -4.79 3.10 -2.64
C VAL A 17 -5.46 1.86 -2.07
N PHE A 18 -5.52 0.80 -2.86
CA PHE A 18 -5.99 -0.49 -2.42
C PHE A 18 -5.09 -1.54 -3.06
N GLU A 19 -4.59 -2.47 -2.26
CA GLU A 19 -3.73 -3.55 -2.73
C GLU A 19 -4.28 -4.87 -2.23
N VAL A 20 -4.31 -5.88 -3.10
CA VAL A 20 -4.70 -7.24 -2.79
C VAL A 20 -3.68 -8.20 -3.35
N TRP A 21 -3.22 -9.09 -2.49
CA TRP A 21 -2.34 -10.20 -2.80
C TRP A 21 -3.14 -11.48 -2.66
N LEU A 22 -3.24 -12.25 -3.74
CA LEU A 22 -3.72 -13.62 -3.72
C LEU A 22 -2.53 -14.54 -3.47
N LEU A 23 -2.54 -15.14 -2.28
CA LEU A 23 -1.64 -16.24 -1.97
C LEU A 23 -2.16 -17.51 -2.65
N ASP A 24 -1.25 -18.26 -3.23
CA ASP A 24 -1.58 -19.51 -3.93
C ASP A 24 -1.99 -20.57 -2.90
N PRO A 25 -3.16 -21.23 -3.04
CA PRO A 25 -3.63 -22.25 -2.10
C PRO A 25 -2.71 -23.49 -2.02
N MET A 26 -1.74 -23.66 -2.92
CA MET A 26 -0.80 -24.80 -2.88
C MET A 26 0.12 -24.83 -1.65
N MET A 27 0.09 -23.84 -0.75
CA MET A 27 0.88 -23.83 0.49
C MET A 27 0.14 -24.26 1.76
N MET A 28 -1.16 -24.59 1.71
CA MET A 28 -1.87 -25.15 2.86
C MET A 28 -2.53 -26.48 2.52
N SER A 29 -1.79 -27.55 2.78
CA SER A 29 -2.31 -28.91 2.86
C SER A 29 -3.38 -29.00 3.94
N HIS A 30 -4.66 -28.83 3.58
CA HIS A 30 -5.81 -29.56 4.11
C HIS A 30 -7.14 -29.00 3.53
N ASN A 31 -7.66 -29.69 2.51
CA ASN A 31 -9.09 -29.91 2.19
C ASN A 31 -10.14 -28.80 2.23
N VAL A 32 -9.77 -27.51 2.27
CA VAL A 32 -10.69 -26.38 2.08
C VAL A 32 -10.03 -25.40 1.11
N PRO A 33 -10.68 -24.98 0.00
CA PRO A 33 -10.15 -23.93 -0.87
C PRO A 33 -10.31 -22.58 -0.18
N ASP A 34 -9.52 -22.33 0.86
CA ASP A 34 -9.49 -21.04 1.52
C ASP A 34 -8.67 -20.08 0.66
N PHE A 35 -9.37 -19.27 -0.12
CA PHE A 35 -8.78 -18.14 -0.82
C PHE A 35 -8.21 -17.15 0.20
N GLN A 36 -6.90 -17.22 0.44
CA GLN A 36 -6.21 -16.32 1.35
C GLN A 36 -5.95 -14.97 0.65
N LEU A 37 -6.86 -14.03 0.91
CA LEU A 37 -6.77 -12.64 0.46
C LEU A 37 -6.00 -11.80 1.47
N MET A 38 -4.84 -11.31 1.04
CA MET A 38 -4.01 -10.36 1.78
C MET A 38 -4.16 -8.95 1.21
N GLY A 39 -4.03 -7.93 2.05
CA GLY A 39 -3.98 -6.54 1.62
C GLY A 39 -5.06 -5.67 2.24
N GLY A 40 -5.31 -4.50 1.65
CA GLY A 40 -6.32 -3.61 2.18
C GLY A 40 -6.20 -2.15 1.72
N PRO A 41 -7.12 -1.30 2.20
CA PRO A 41 -7.25 0.08 1.78
C PRO A 41 -6.20 0.98 2.45
N GLY A 42 -5.87 2.06 1.76
CA GLY A 42 -4.92 3.06 2.21
C GLY A 42 -5.14 4.42 1.55
N ILE A 43 -4.43 5.40 2.08
CA ILE A 43 -4.40 6.78 1.62
C ILE A 43 -2.95 7.17 1.38
N ARG A 44 -2.71 7.80 0.23
CA ARG A 44 -1.41 8.37 -0.17
C ARG A 44 -1.52 9.88 -0.26
N TYR A 45 -0.61 10.57 0.43
CA TYR A 45 -0.45 12.01 0.41
C TYR A 45 0.78 12.41 -0.41
N PHE A 46 0.60 13.34 -1.34
CA PHE A 46 1.67 13.89 -2.18
C PHE A 46 2.01 15.31 -1.72
N ARG A 47 3.27 15.52 -1.35
CA ARG A 47 3.85 16.83 -1.06
C ARG A 47 4.89 17.18 -2.12
N LYS A 48 4.56 18.18 -2.93
CA LYS A 48 5.52 18.80 -3.85
C LYS A 48 6.51 19.64 -3.05
N ILE A 49 7.81 19.46 -3.31
CA ILE A 49 8.85 20.33 -2.76
C ILE A 49 9.21 21.35 -3.84
N ASN A 50 8.86 22.61 -3.61
CA ASN A 50 9.22 23.71 -4.51
C ASN A 50 10.62 24.23 -4.18
N ARG A 51 11.35 24.59 -5.24
CA ARG A 51 12.73 25.10 -5.26
C ARG A 51 12.94 26.26 -4.28
N VAL A 52 14.03 26.19 -3.49
CA VAL A 52 14.56 27.36 -2.76
C VAL A 52 16.03 27.63 -3.13
N THR A 53 16.78 26.62 -3.60
CA THR A 53 18.21 26.77 -3.93
C THR A 53 18.63 25.84 -5.08
N ALA A 54 19.58 26.27 -5.92
CA ALA A 54 20.05 25.55 -7.11
C ALA A 54 20.73 24.19 -6.84
N LYS A 55 21.02 23.87 -5.58
CA LYS A 55 21.74 22.66 -5.14
C LYS A 55 20.82 21.48 -4.79
N ASN A 56 19.54 21.74 -4.56
CA ASN A 56 18.54 20.71 -4.23
C ASN A 56 17.55 20.58 -5.39
N GLY A 57 17.53 19.40 -6.02
CA GLY A 57 16.61 19.07 -7.11
C GLY A 57 15.14 19.29 -6.75
N ALA A 58 14.32 19.60 -7.74
CA ALA A 58 12.88 19.66 -7.58
C ALA A 58 12.35 18.25 -7.30
N GLY A 59 11.88 18.01 -6.08
CA GLY A 59 11.49 16.68 -5.64
C GLY A 59 10.00 16.52 -5.35
N ALA A 60 9.58 15.27 -5.25
CA ALA A 60 8.27 14.89 -4.75
C ALA A 60 8.45 14.00 -3.53
N LYS A 61 7.76 14.35 -2.44
CA LYS A 61 7.61 13.47 -1.27
C LYS A 61 6.23 12.83 -1.30
N THR A 62 6.16 11.54 -1.04
CA THR A 62 4.92 10.82 -0.79
C THR A 62 4.93 10.22 0.59
N PHE A 63 3.78 10.27 1.24
CA PHE A 63 3.52 9.62 2.52
C PHE A 63 2.30 8.74 2.37
N ASP A 64 2.42 7.48 2.76
CA ASP A 64 1.41 6.46 2.57
C ASP A 64 1.01 5.91 3.93
N PHE A 65 -0.29 5.76 4.13
CA PHE A 65 -0.86 5.03 5.23
C PHE A 65 -1.79 3.97 4.68
N GLN A 66 -1.59 2.71 5.06
CA GLN A 66 -2.39 1.60 4.57
C GLN A 66 -2.72 0.65 5.71
N LEU A 67 -3.93 0.08 5.69
CA LEU A 67 -4.31 -1.01 6.58
C LEU A 67 -4.17 -2.31 5.81
N MET A 68 -3.26 -3.18 6.25
CA MET A 68 -3.03 -4.48 5.62
C MET A 68 -3.65 -5.60 6.45
N HIS A 69 -4.53 -6.38 5.83
CA HIS A 69 -5.05 -7.63 6.39
C HIS A 69 -4.15 -8.79 6.00
N PHE A 70 -3.82 -9.63 6.99
CA PHE A 70 -3.11 -10.89 6.82
C PHE A 70 -4.03 -12.02 7.28
N PRO A 71 -4.46 -12.93 6.39
CA PRO A 71 -5.26 -14.08 6.77
C PRO A 71 -4.40 -15.07 7.56
N GLY A 72 -4.97 -15.68 8.60
CA GLY A 72 -4.31 -16.72 9.40
C GLY A 72 -3.48 -16.24 10.59
N THR A 73 -3.58 -14.96 10.99
CA THR A 73 -2.97 -14.46 12.24
C THR A 73 -4.01 -14.41 13.36
N ASP A 74 -3.71 -14.99 14.53
CA ASP A 74 -4.53 -14.89 15.76
C ASP A 74 -4.54 -13.48 16.41
N GLY A 75 -3.97 -12.50 15.72
CA GLY A 75 -3.80 -11.10 16.15
C GLY A 75 -4.80 -10.14 15.49
N PRO A 76 -4.61 -8.82 15.66
CA PRO A 76 -5.49 -7.83 15.06
C PRO A 76 -5.57 -8.00 13.54
N THR A 77 -6.81 -8.00 13.02
CA THR A 77 -7.12 -8.23 11.60
C THR A 77 -6.47 -7.21 10.65
N PHE A 78 -6.11 -6.02 11.12
CA PHE A 78 -5.48 -5.01 10.29
C PHE A 78 -4.22 -4.46 10.94
N TYR A 79 -3.15 -4.43 10.16
CA TYR A 79 -1.87 -3.86 10.56
C TYR A 79 -1.63 -2.53 9.85
N PRO A 80 -1.32 -1.45 10.59
CA PRO A 80 -1.00 -0.17 9.98
C PRO A 80 0.38 -0.23 9.30
N MET A 81 0.41 0.15 8.04
CA MET A 81 1.63 0.30 7.25
C MET A 81 1.83 1.78 6.93
N PHE A 82 3.04 2.24 7.20
CA PHE A 82 3.47 3.60 6.88
C PHE A 82 4.56 3.55 5.82
N GLY A 83 4.37 4.27 4.73
CA GLY A 83 5.35 4.42 3.66
C GLY A 83 5.77 5.87 3.52
N ALA A 84 7.05 6.11 3.27
CA ALA A 84 7.53 7.42 2.87
C ALA A 84 8.48 7.25 1.70
N SER A 85 8.27 8.02 0.63
CA SER A 85 9.18 8.04 -0.52
C SER A 85 9.55 9.48 -0.86
N GLN A 86 10.81 9.69 -1.22
CA GLN A 86 11.32 10.96 -1.71
C GLN A 86 12.00 10.72 -3.04
N LYS A 87 11.48 11.35 -4.10
CA LYS A 87 12.13 11.39 -5.41
C LYS A 87 12.87 12.72 -5.55
N PHE A 88 14.14 12.65 -5.95
CA PHE A 88 15.05 13.78 -6.16
C PHE A 88 15.08 14.22 -7.63
#